data_AF-A0A8H7NTW3-F1
#
_entry.id   AF-A0A8H7NTW3-F1
#
_cell.length_a   1.000
_cell.length_b   1.000
_cell.length_c   1.000
_cell.angle_alpha   90.00
_cell.angle_beta   90.00
_cell.angle_gamma   90.00
#
_symmetry.space_group_name_H-M   'P 1'
#
loop_
_entity.id
_entity.type
_entity.pdbx_description
1 polymer ?
#
loop_
_entity_poly.entity_id
_entity_poly.type
_entity_poly.pdbx_seq_one_letter_code
_entity_poly.pdbx_strand_id
1 'polypeptide(L)'
;MSGGFFRINGAAAGETSGLARARDSWQTIGVGAQQLIDGEGSQVVLRYLGLDRKQQHAPGICVSDRLPPRAFHQTLTGQKLPGSLAGTPEARVKTCKQVSLRNGDICTPNHFVIVQDPRDPVKTYVARVREIIQIQASHNALVGRPDAILIQTATSHGTAVYYAMPRVMLTNEWGLVRLEVSHNEPSDLVLNTAQMRDAIHMQRFRIPSEELDAEHIIMVSAAQEVQIQQAKVRNTASAALKAGNGRGKPVGVGQARRLVAIQNGG
;
A
#
# COMPACT_ATOMS: atom_id res chain seq x y z
N MET A 1 -9.52 4.72 -1.88
CA MET A 1 -10.51 4.30 -2.89
C MET A 1 -11.06 5.55 -3.55
N SER A 2 -10.84 5.74 -4.87
CA SER A 2 -11.47 6.83 -5.62
C SER A 2 -12.98 6.60 -5.63
N GLY A 3 -13.78 7.53 -5.14
CA GLY A 3 -15.23 7.39 -4.97
C GLY A 3 -16.03 7.35 -6.28
N GLY A 4 -15.72 6.41 -7.19
CA GLY A 4 -16.48 6.21 -8.43
C GLY A 4 -16.29 7.28 -9.51
N PHE A 5 -15.24 8.08 -9.42
CA PHE A 5 -14.94 9.12 -10.40
C PHE A 5 -13.98 8.63 -11.47
N PHE A 6 -14.31 8.89 -12.74
CA PHE A 6 -13.48 8.52 -13.89
C PHE A 6 -13.29 9.74 -14.80
N ARG A 7 -12.12 9.86 -15.41
CA ARG A 7 -11.80 10.95 -16.34
C ARG A 7 -12.14 10.50 -17.76
N ILE A 8 -13.08 11.17 -18.40
CA ILE A 8 -13.38 10.94 -19.82
C ILE A 8 -12.45 11.84 -20.62
N ASN A 9 -11.48 11.24 -21.32
CA ASN A 9 -10.69 11.98 -22.31
C ASN A 9 -11.56 12.15 -23.56
N GLY A 10 -12.27 13.28 -23.64
CA GLY A 10 -13.17 13.59 -24.76
C GLY A 10 -13.18 15.06 -25.21
N ALA A 11 -12.38 15.94 -24.61
CA ALA A 11 -12.20 17.29 -25.14
C ALA A 11 -11.07 17.29 -26.17
N ALA A 12 -11.38 17.76 -27.38
CA ALA A 12 -10.48 17.83 -28.52
C ALA A 12 -9.10 18.39 -28.14
N ALA A 13 -8.06 17.77 -28.68
CA ALA A 13 -6.68 18.18 -28.54
C ALA A 13 -6.47 19.59 -29.08
N GLY A 14 -6.50 20.59 -28.19
CA GLY A 14 -6.23 21.97 -28.58
C GLY A 14 -6.61 22.97 -27.51
N GLU A 15 -6.06 22.85 -26.30
CA GLU A 15 -5.84 23.97 -25.36
C GLU A 15 -5.20 23.43 -24.07
N THR A 16 -3.88 23.21 -24.14
CA THR A 16 -3.05 22.88 -22.98
C THR A 16 -2.57 24.16 -22.31
N SER A 17 -3.42 24.80 -21.52
CA SER A 17 -3.00 25.86 -20.61
C SER A 17 -3.82 25.81 -19.32
N GLY A 18 -3.23 25.25 -18.26
CA GLY A 18 -3.77 25.29 -16.91
C GLY A 18 -4.18 23.93 -16.35
N LEU A 19 -3.22 23.05 -16.06
CA LEU A 19 -3.42 21.84 -15.24
C LEU A 19 -3.59 22.20 -13.75
N ALA A 20 -4.53 23.09 -13.44
CA ALA A 20 -5.13 23.11 -12.12
C ALA A 20 -6.03 21.88 -12.02
N ARG A 21 -5.77 21.08 -10.98
CA ARG A 21 -6.52 19.89 -10.56
C ARG A 21 -8.00 20.21 -10.28
N ALA A 22 -8.78 20.50 -11.31
CA ALA A 22 -10.20 20.71 -11.17
C ALA A 22 -10.85 19.36 -10.90
N ARG A 23 -11.29 19.14 -9.66
CA ARG A 23 -12.26 18.08 -9.29
C ARG A 23 -13.47 18.09 -10.23
N ASP A 24 -13.73 19.22 -10.87
CA ASP A 24 -14.82 19.45 -11.82
C ASP A 24 -14.66 18.66 -13.13
N SER A 25 -13.46 18.15 -13.45
CA SER A 25 -13.22 17.28 -14.63
C SER A 25 -13.50 15.79 -14.38
N TRP A 26 -13.82 15.43 -13.13
CA TRP A 26 -14.13 14.08 -12.74
C TRP A 26 -15.63 13.86 -12.88
N GLN A 27 -16.04 13.02 -13.83
CA GLN A 27 -17.44 12.66 -14.00
C GLN A 27 -17.72 11.33 -13.29
N THR A 28 -18.89 11.24 -12.66
CA THR A 28 -19.40 9.97 -12.13
C THR A 28 -19.90 9.12 -13.30
N ILE A 29 -19.87 7.79 -13.19
CA ILE A 29 -20.37 6.87 -14.25
C ILE A 29 -21.90 6.98 -14.47
N GLY A 30 -22.54 8.00 -13.89
CA GLY A 30 -23.98 8.18 -13.88
C GLY A 30 -24.69 7.13 -13.01
N VAL A 31 -25.97 7.40 -12.72
CA VAL A 31 -26.79 6.55 -11.86
C VAL A 31 -27.04 5.15 -12.44
N GLY A 32 -26.98 4.98 -13.77
CA GLY A 32 -27.24 3.70 -14.42
C GLY A 32 -26.17 2.64 -14.14
N ALA A 33 -24.88 3.01 -14.26
CA ALA A 33 -23.79 2.09 -13.93
C ALA A 33 -23.72 1.82 -12.42
N GLN A 34 -24.07 2.81 -11.60
CA GLN A 34 -24.18 2.63 -10.16
C GLN A 34 -25.33 1.66 -9.81
N GLN A 35 -26.50 1.78 -10.43
CA GLN A 35 -27.61 0.84 -10.24
C GLN A 35 -27.29 -0.59 -10.71
N LEU A 36 -26.40 -0.75 -11.71
CA LEU A 36 -25.88 -2.06 -12.11
C LEU A 36 -24.99 -2.71 -11.03
N ILE A 37 -24.30 -1.89 -10.24
CA ILE A 37 -23.44 -2.32 -9.12
C ILE A 37 -24.21 -2.40 -7.79
N ASP A 38 -25.30 -1.64 -7.63
CA ASP A 38 -26.06 -1.56 -6.39
C ASP A 38 -27.39 -2.35 -6.44
N GLY A 39 -27.86 -2.78 -7.62
CA GLY A 39 -29.12 -3.50 -7.80
C GLY A 39 -29.06 -4.99 -7.46
N GLU A 40 -30.19 -5.70 -7.52
CA GLU A 40 -30.29 -7.14 -7.19
C GLU A 40 -29.45 -8.05 -8.10
N GLY A 41 -29.08 -7.58 -9.30
CA GLY A 41 -28.15 -8.25 -10.23
C GLY A 41 -26.67 -7.96 -9.97
N SER A 42 -26.35 -7.07 -9.02
CA SER A 42 -24.98 -6.63 -8.70
C SER A 42 -24.05 -7.76 -8.32
N GLN A 43 -24.56 -8.78 -7.64
CA GLN A 43 -23.79 -9.94 -7.21
C GLN A 43 -23.13 -10.65 -8.39
N VAL A 44 -23.76 -10.66 -9.58
CA VAL A 44 -23.18 -11.31 -10.75
C VAL A 44 -22.03 -10.47 -11.30
N VAL A 45 -22.23 -9.17 -11.49
CA VAL A 45 -21.21 -8.26 -12.02
C VAL A 45 -20.04 -8.14 -11.05
N LEU A 46 -20.32 -7.97 -9.75
CA LEU A 46 -19.32 -7.96 -8.69
C LEU A 46 -18.57 -9.29 -8.60
N ARG A 47 -19.24 -10.43 -8.78
CA ARG A 47 -18.58 -11.74 -8.84
C ARG A 47 -17.68 -11.90 -10.05
N TYR A 48 -18.12 -11.48 -11.23
CA TYR A 48 -17.32 -11.50 -12.47
C TYR A 48 -16.07 -10.61 -12.32
N LEU A 49 -16.26 -9.38 -11.85
CA LEU A 49 -15.17 -8.44 -11.61
C LEU A 49 -14.34 -8.76 -10.35
N GLY A 50 -14.76 -9.76 -9.56
CA GLY A 50 -14.12 -10.13 -8.31
C GLY A 50 -14.21 -9.07 -7.20
N LEU A 51 -15.13 -8.12 -7.33
CA LEU A 51 -15.44 -7.02 -6.40
C LEU A 51 -16.47 -7.40 -5.33
N ASP A 52 -16.96 -8.64 -5.33
CA ASP A 52 -17.82 -9.14 -4.25
C ASP A 52 -17.17 -8.85 -2.89
N ARG A 53 -17.97 -8.33 -1.95
CA ARG A 53 -17.55 -8.22 -0.55
C ARG A 53 -17.34 -9.63 -0.01
N LYS A 54 -16.11 -10.12 -0.12
CA LYS A 54 -15.69 -11.39 0.48
C LYS A 54 -15.91 -11.28 1.99
N GLN A 55 -16.38 -12.36 2.60
CA GLN A 55 -16.36 -12.48 4.05
C GLN A 55 -14.94 -12.14 4.52
N GLN A 56 -14.82 -11.08 5.30
CA GLN A 56 -13.53 -10.61 5.78
C GLN A 56 -13.01 -11.63 6.78
N HIS A 57 -12.20 -12.57 6.31
CA HIS A 57 -11.41 -13.42 7.19
C HIS A 57 -10.29 -12.57 7.78
N ALA A 58 -10.07 -12.68 9.09
CA ALA A 58 -8.94 -12.04 9.72
C ALA A 58 -7.65 -12.40 8.97
N PRO A 59 -6.83 -11.41 8.56
CA PRO A 59 -5.65 -11.67 7.76
C PRO A 59 -4.61 -12.48 8.55
N GLY A 60 -3.92 -13.35 7.83
CA GLY A 60 -2.92 -14.27 8.36
C GLY A 60 -3.48 -15.57 8.94
N ILE A 61 -4.81 -15.74 9.03
CA ILE A 61 -5.37 -17.02 9.51
C ILE A 61 -5.18 -18.12 8.46
N CYS A 62 -4.64 -19.25 8.87
CA CYS A 62 -4.46 -20.44 8.04
C CYS A 62 -5.33 -21.61 8.49
N VAL A 63 -5.70 -22.47 7.54
CA VAL A 63 -6.46 -23.70 7.79
C VAL A 63 -5.53 -24.88 7.61
N SER A 64 -5.37 -25.70 8.66
CA SER A 64 -4.57 -26.93 8.61
C SER A 64 -5.10 -27.90 7.56
N ASP A 65 -4.19 -28.59 6.88
CA ASP A 65 -4.54 -29.69 5.97
C ASP A 65 -4.95 -30.99 6.69
N ARG A 66 -4.94 -30.97 8.04
CA ARG A 66 -5.24 -32.11 8.93
C ARG A 66 -4.26 -33.28 8.82
N LEU A 67 -3.11 -33.09 8.18
CA LEU A 67 -2.04 -34.08 8.18
C LEU A 67 -1.31 -34.08 9.54
N PRO A 68 -0.77 -35.23 9.96
CA PRO A 68 -0.01 -35.32 11.20
C PRO A 68 1.24 -34.41 11.12
N PRO A 69 1.69 -33.83 12.25
CA PRO A 69 2.94 -33.07 12.30
C PRO A 69 4.12 -33.95 11.89
N ARG A 70 4.94 -33.44 10.97
CA ARG A 70 6.14 -34.12 10.45
C ARG A 70 7.40 -33.34 10.78
N ALA A 71 8.55 -33.98 10.68
CA ALA A 71 9.82 -33.30 10.93
C ALA A 71 10.10 -32.25 9.83
N PHE A 72 10.72 -31.13 10.19
CA PHE A 72 10.98 -30.04 9.24
C PHE A 72 11.71 -30.49 7.97
N HIS A 73 12.74 -31.32 8.09
CA HIS A 73 13.51 -31.83 6.94
C HIS A 73 12.68 -32.68 5.96
N GLN A 74 11.53 -33.21 6.39
CA GLN A 74 10.60 -33.96 5.51
C GLN A 74 9.69 -33.03 4.70
N THR A 75 9.60 -31.75 5.06
CA THR A 75 8.81 -30.76 4.31
C THR A 75 9.53 -30.27 3.07
N LEU A 76 8.79 -29.71 2.12
CA LEU A 76 9.40 -29.09 0.94
C LEU A 76 10.27 -27.90 1.35
N THR A 77 9.85 -27.16 2.39
CA THR A 77 10.61 -26.05 2.96
C THR A 77 11.95 -26.52 3.51
N GLY A 78 11.97 -27.59 4.29
CA GLY A 78 13.20 -28.17 4.83
C GLY A 78 14.13 -28.74 3.76
N GLN A 79 13.59 -29.28 2.67
CA GLN A 79 14.38 -29.77 1.54
C GLN A 79 15.02 -28.65 0.71
N LYS A 80 14.31 -27.53 0.51
CA LYS A 80 14.79 -26.40 -0.32
C LYS A 80 15.62 -25.41 0.48
N LEU A 81 15.31 -25.21 1.75
CA LEU A 81 15.91 -24.22 2.63
C LEU A 81 16.21 -24.83 4.01
N PRO A 82 17.19 -25.76 4.14
CA PRO A 82 17.44 -26.53 5.36
C PRO A 82 17.86 -25.72 6.60
N GLY A 83 18.12 -24.41 6.47
CA GLY A 83 18.46 -23.51 7.58
C GLY A 83 17.51 -22.31 7.77
N SER A 84 16.37 -22.27 7.08
CA SER A 84 15.50 -21.07 7.09
C SER A 84 14.70 -20.87 8.38
N LEU A 85 14.50 -21.92 9.15
CA LEU A 85 13.88 -21.85 10.48
C LEU A 85 14.99 -21.90 11.52
N ALA A 86 15.35 -20.74 12.05
CA ALA A 86 16.35 -20.64 13.11
C ALA A 86 15.87 -21.43 14.34
N GLY A 87 16.71 -22.33 14.84
CA GLY A 87 16.62 -22.84 16.21
C GLY A 87 16.02 -24.23 16.42
N THR A 88 15.54 -24.96 15.40
CA THR A 88 14.95 -26.30 15.65
C THR A 88 15.05 -27.25 14.44
N PRO A 89 16.20 -27.93 14.21
CA PRO A 89 16.26 -29.03 13.24
C PRO A 89 15.27 -30.17 13.56
N GLU A 90 14.90 -30.29 14.84
CA GLU A 90 13.91 -31.23 15.35
C GLU A 90 12.49 -30.67 15.42
N ALA A 91 12.24 -29.46 14.89
CA ALA A 91 10.89 -28.90 14.89
C ALA A 91 9.93 -29.85 14.17
N ARG A 92 8.83 -30.15 14.86
CA ARG A 92 7.66 -30.73 14.25
C ARG A 92 6.84 -29.60 13.64
N VAL A 93 6.49 -29.76 12.37
CA VAL A 93 5.75 -28.76 11.61
C VAL A 93 4.47 -29.39 11.05
N LYS A 94 3.39 -28.60 11.06
CA LYS A 94 2.15 -28.88 10.34
C LYS A 94 2.14 -28.06 9.06
N THR A 95 1.48 -28.59 8.04
CA THR A 95 1.19 -27.84 6.82
C THR A 95 -0.25 -27.35 6.80
N CYS A 96 -0.47 -26.28 6.04
CA CYS A 96 -1.78 -25.64 5.91
C CYS A 96 -2.26 -25.74 4.47
N LYS A 97 -3.57 -25.97 4.30
CA LYS A 97 -4.24 -26.01 3.00
C LYS A 97 -4.40 -24.61 2.41
N GLN A 98 -4.60 -23.60 3.26
CA GLN A 98 -4.82 -22.23 2.82
C GLN A 98 -4.46 -21.22 3.92
N VAL A 99 -4.26 -19.96 3.51
CA VAL A 99 -4.04 -18.80 4.36
C VAL A 99 -4.85 -17.60 3.84
N SER A 100 -5.44 -16.83 4.74
CA SER A 100 -6.06 -15.54 4.42
C SER A 100 -5.00 -14.45 4.30
N LEU A 101 -4.96 -13.74 3.18
CA LEU A 101 -4.03 -12.65 2.91
C LEU A 101 -4.57 -11.32 3.44
N ARG A 102 -3.71 -10.28 3.47
CA ARG A 102 -4.08 -8.94 3.96
C ARG A 102 -5.21 -8.29 3.16
N ASN A 103 -5.33 -8.63 1.87
CA ASN A 103 -6.42 -8.16 1.01
C ASN A 103 -7.74 -8.94 1.20
N GLY A 104 -7.81 -9.87 2.15
CA GLY A 104 -8.99 -10.71 2.40
C GLY A 104 -9.09 -11.94 1.50
N ASP A 105 -8.13 -12.16 0.61
CA ASP A 105 -8.14 -13.30 -0.28
C ASP A 105 -7.61 -14.58 0.35
N ILE A 106 -8.09 -15.71 -0.15
CA ILE A 106 -7.60 -17.02 0.23
C ILE A 106 -6.48 -17.44 -0.72
N CYS A 107 -5.31 -17.68 -0.15
CA CYS A 107 -4.17 -18.25 -0.85
C CYS A 107 -4.00 -19.72 -0.49
N THR A 108 -3.85 -20.58 -1.49
CA THR A 108 -3.56 -22.01 -1.34
C THR A 108 -2.18 -22.32 -1.93
N PRO A 109 -1.56 -23.46 -1.60
CA PRO A 109 -0.41 -23.96 -2.33
C PRO A 109 -0.70 -24.00 -3.82
N ASN A 110 0.29 -23.60 -4.62
CA ASN A 110 0.30 -23.42 -6.06
C ASN A 110 -0.34 -22.14 -6.62
N HIS A 111 -0.94 -21.28 -5.80
CA HIS A 111 -1.37 -19.95 -6.23
C HIS A 111 -0.18 -19.01 -6.45
N PHE A 112 -0.36 -18.04 -7.36
CA PHE A 112 0.59 -16.95 -7.57
C PHE A 112 0.18 -15.73 -6.74
N VAL A 113 1.16 -15.12 -6.09
CA VAL A 113 1.02 -13.97 -5.21
C VAL A 113 2.06 -12.91 -5.54
N ILE A 114 1.74 -11.65 -5.26
CA ILE A 114 2.73 -10.57 -5.22
C ILE A 114 3.29 -10.52 -3.80
N VAL A 115 4.60 -10.62 -3.72
CA VAL A 115 5.36 -10.56 -2.48
C VAL A 115 6.09 -9.23 -2.46
N GLN A 116 5.96 -8.52 -1.34
CA GLN A 116 6.72 -7.32 -1.04
C GLN A 116 7.99 -7.73 -0.31
N ASP A 117 9.15 -7.21 -0.73
CA ASP A 117 10.41 -7.50 -0.07
C ASP A 117 10.42 -6.84 1.31
N PRO A 118 10.59 -7.59 2.42
CA PRO A 118 10.61 -6.99 3.76
C PRO A 118 11.78 -6.03 3.97
N ARG A 119 12.84 -6.11 3.14
CA ARG A 119 13.99 -5.19 3.19
C ARG A 119 13.76 -3.92 2.38
N ASP A 120 12.90 -4.00 1.37
CA ASP A 120 12.57 -2.91 0.48
C ASP A 120 11.07 -2.96 0.14
N PRO A 121 10.23 -2.24 0.90
CA PRO A 121 8.80 -2.22 0.69
C PRO A 121 8.38 -1.72 -0.70
N VAL A 122 9.23 -0.99 -1.41
CA VAL A 122 8.93 -0.52 -2.77
C VAL A 122 9.08 -1.67 -3.77
N LYS A 123 9.97 -2.62 -3.48
CA LYS A 123 10.25 -3.75 -4.34
C LYS A 123 9.21 -4.86 -4.14
N THR A 124 8.51 -5.17 -5.22
CA THR A 124 7.59 -6.30 -5.27
C THR A 124 8.02 -7.29 -6.34
N TYR A 125 7.68 -8.56 -6.15
CA TYR A 125 7.92 -9.61 -7.13
C TYR A 125 6.79 -10.64 -7.11
N VAL A 126 6.62 -11.35 -8.23
CA VAL A 126 5.63 -12.43 -8.34
C VAL A 126 6.27 -13.71 -7.86
N ALA A 127 5.55 -14.49 -7.07
CA ALA A 127 5.99 -15.81 -6.65
C ALA A 127 4.82 -16.78 -6.59
N ARG A 128 5.13 -18.07 -6.66
CA ARG A 128 4.15 -19.14 -6.44
C ARG A 128 4.30 -19.69 -5.04
N VAL A 129 3.21 -19.76 -4.29
CA VAL A 129 3.19 -20.42 -2.99
C VAL A 129 3.36 -21.92 -3.20
N ARG A 130 4.27 -22.54 -2.44
CA ARG A 130 4.58 -23.97 -2.58
C ARG A 130 4.23 -24.76 -1.33
N GLU A 131 4.41 -24.15 -0.17
CA GLU A 131 4.06 -24.77 1.11
C GLU A 131 3.71 -23.66 2.12
N ILE A 132 2.76 -23.93 3.01
CA ILE A 132 2.41 -23.05 4.13
C ILE A 132 2.69 -23.87 5.38
N ILE A 133 3.56 -23.38 6.25
CA ILE A 133 4.05 -24.13 7.42
C ILE A 133 3.70 -23.45 8.74
N GLN A 134 3.43 -24.28 9.73
CA GLN A 134 3.11 -23.90 11.09
C GLN A 134 3.89 -24.80 12.04
N ILE A 135 4.79 -24.23 12.83
CA ILE A 135 5.64 -24.92 13.78
C ILE A 135 4.79 -25.35 14.97
N GLN A 136 4.84 -26.63 15.34
CA GLN A 136 4.08 -27.14 16.47
C GLN A 136 4.47 -26.40 17.76
N ALA A 137 3.46 -25.99 18.53
CA ALA A 137 3.62 -25.21 19.77
C ALA A 137 4.24 -23.81 19.61
N SER A 138 4.36 -23.27 18.39
CA SER A 138 4.67 -21.85 18.21
C SER A 138 3.49 -20.97 18.62
N HIS A 139 3.76 -19.69 18.91
CA HIS A 139 2.70 -18.72 19.17
C HIS A 139 1.73 -18.61 17.99
N ASN A 140 2.27 -18.56 16.76
CA ASN A 140 1.47 -18.54 15.54
C ASN A 140 0.57 -19.77 15.43
N ALA A 141 1.07 -20.93 15.85
CA ALA A 141 0.28 -22.14 15.82
C ALA A 141 -0.92 -22.13 16.76
N LEU A 142 -0.80 -21.48 17.92
CA LEU A 142 -1.88 -21.34 18.89
C LEU A 142 -2.98 -20.41 18.39
N VAL A 143 -2.63 -19.40 17.60
CA VAL A 143 -3.59 -18.43 17.02
C VAL A 143 -4.04 -18.80 15.60
N GLY A 144 -3.66 -19.98 15.10
CA GLY A 144 -4.02 -20.44 13.77
C GLY A 144 -3.40 -19.62 12.63
N ARG A 145 -2.19 -19.10 12.82
CA ARG A 145 -1.40 -18.37 11.82
C ARG A 145 -0.22 -19.23 11.34
N PRO A 146 0.24 -19.04 10.09
CA PRO A 146 1.43 -19.72 9.62
C PRO A 146 2.68 -19.04 10.21
N ASP A 147 3.70 -19.84 10.52
CA ASP A 147 5.02 -19.32 10.89
C ASP A 147 5.80 -18.86 9.65
N ALA A 148 5.55 -19.53 8.52
CA ALA A 148 6.20 -19.20 7.27
C ALA A 148 5.43 -19.74 6.05
N ILE A 149 5.65 -19.09 4.91
CA ILE A 149 5.16 -19.50 3.61
C ILE A 149 6.36 -19.69 2.69
N LEU A 150 6.55 -20.91 2.19
CA LEU A 150 7.54 -21.19 1.16
C LEU A 150 7.01 -20.71 -0.18
N ILE A 151 7.82 -19.90 -0.85
CA ILE A 151 7.52 -19.37 -2.17
C ILE A 151 8.63 -19.73 -3.16
N GLN A 152 8.24 -19.87 -4.42
CA GLN A 152 9.13 -20.02 -5.55
C GLN A 152 8.99 -18.78 -6.44
N THR A 153 10.08 -18.04 -6.63
CA THR A 153 10.06 -16.79 -7.39
C THR A 153 9.63 -17.06 -8.83
N ALA A 154 8.92 -16.11 -9.41
CA ALA A 154 8.53 -16.12 -10.80
C ALA A 154 9.04 -14.86 -11.49
N THR A 155 9.51 -15.03 -12.72
CA THR A 155 9.89 -13.92 -13.60
C THR A 155 8.88 -13.83 -14.73
N SER A 156 8.69 -12.61 -15.24
CA SER A 156 7.90 -12.39 -16.46
C SER A 156 8.87 -12.28 -17.63
N HIS A 157 8.73 -13.16 -18.61
CA HIS A 157 9.59 -13.15 -19.80
C HIS A 157 8.82 -13.57 -21.05
N GLY A 158 9.05 -12.87 -22.15
CA GLY A 158 8.38 -13.10 -23.42
C GLY A 158 6.88 -12.79 -23.35
N THR A 159 6.17 -13.07 -24.44
CA THR A 159 4.73 -12.83 -24.58
C THR A 159 3.99 -14.14 -24.88
N ALA A 160 2.83 -14.32 -24.26
CA ALA A 160 1.94 -15.42 -24.56
C ALA A 160 1.28 -15.19 -25.93
N VAL A 161 1.37 -16.18 -26.83
CA VAL A 161 0.93 -16.10 -28.24
C VAL A 161 -0.51 -15.58 -28.38
N TYR A 162 -1.42 -16.10 -27.56
CA TYR A 162 -2.85 -15.81 -27.71
C TYR A 162 -3.29 -14.46 -27.13
N TYR A 163 -2.54 -13.92 -26.17
CA TYR A 163 -2.99 -12.78 -25.37
C TYR A 163 -2.00 -11.61 -25.36
N ALA A 164 -0.83 -11.77 -25.99
CA ALA A 164 0.27 -10.81 -25.95
C ALA A 164 0.68 -10.35 -24.53
N MET A 165 0.29 -11.11 -23.50
CA MET A 165 0.61 -10.81 -22.10
C MET A 165 1.95 -11.46 -21.70
N PRO A 166 2.71 -10.85 -20.77
CA PRO A 166 3.94 -11.44 -20.29
C PRO A 166 3.73 -12.85 -19.75
N ARG A 167 4.56 -13.80 -20.19
CA ARG A 167 4.48 -15.18 -19.67
C ARG A 167 5.19 -15.25 -18.33
N VAL A 168 4.48 -15.73 -17.32
CA VAL A 168 5.06 -15.98 -15.99
C VAL A 168 5.77 -17.33 -16.00
N MET A 169 7.07 -17.33 -15.70
CA MET A 169 7.90 -18.53 -15.59
C MET A 169 8.48 -18.64 -14.19
N LEU A 170 8.38 -19.84 -13.60
CA LEU A 170 8.98 -20.12 -12.29
C LEU A 170 10.49 -20.24 -12.42
N THR A 171 11.23 -19.57 -11.54
CA THR A 171 12.68 -19.74 -11.41
C THR A 171 12.98 -20.81 -10.37
N ASN A 172 14.24 -21.24 -10.27
CA ASN A 172 14.68 -22.12 -9.18
C ASN A 172 15.12 -21.33 -7.94
N GLU A 173 14.62 -20.11 -7.78
CA GLU A 173 14.87 -19.29 -6.60
C GLU A 173 13.75 -19.51 -5.59
N TRP A 174 14.14 -19.77 -4.35
CA TRP A 174 13.23 -20.12 -3.27
C TRP A 174 13.35 -19.09 -2.17
N GLY A 175 12.21 -18.67 -1.64
CA GLY A 175 12.13 -17.68 -0.57
C GLY A 175 11.19 -18.15 0.53
N LEU A 176 11.35 -17.54 1.70
CA LEU A 176 10.48 -17.78 2.84
C LEU A 176 9.88 -16.44 3.28
N VAL A 177 8.55 -16.36 3.24
CA VAL A 177 7.81 -15.18 3.68
C VAL A 177 7.25 -15.43 5.06
N ARG A 178 7.55 -14.55 6.00
CA ARG A 178 6.96 -14.55 7.34
C ARG A 178 5.87 -13.50 7.37
N LEU A 179 4.66 -13.89 7.78
CA LEU A 179 3.56 -12.95 7.98
C LEU A 179 3.77 -12.27 9.33
N GLU A 180 4.67 -11.29 9.37
CA GLU A 180 4.82 -10.47 10.58
C GLU A 180 3.58 -9.60 10.78
N VAL A 181 3.11 -9.60 12.02
CA VAL A 181 2.08 -8.69 12.50
C VAL A 181 2.82 -7.46 13.02
N SER A 182 3.27 -6.60 12.11
CA SER A 182 3.72 -5.27 12.50
C SER A 182 2.48 -4.46 12.91
N HIS A 183 2.43 -4.05 14.18
CA HIS A 183 1.58 -2.93 14.58
C HIS A 183 2.30 -1.66 14.16
N ASN A 184 2.29 -1.34 12.87
CA ASN A 184 2.72 -0.04 12.34
C ASN A 184 2.12 0.18 10.95
N GLU A 185 1.89 1.46 10.65
CA GLU A 185 1.30 2.11 9.47
C GLU A 185 1.02 1.28 8.18
N PRO A 186 -0.07 1.59 7.46
CA PRO A 186 -0.78 0.72 6.52
C PRO A 186 -0.08 0.41 5.16
N SER A 187 1.25 0.30 5.13
CA SER A 187 2.05 0.27 3.88
C SER A 187 2.48 -1.13 3.41
N ASP A 188 2.15 -2.19 4.14
CA ASP A 188 2.58 -3.55 3.80
C ASP A 188 1.44 -4.34 3.11
N LEU A 189 1.55 -4.50 1.79
CA LEU A 189 0.54 -5.03 0.89
C LEU A 189 1.03 -6.32 0.22
N VAL A 190 0.51 -7.47 0.68
CA VAL A 190 0.54 -8.73 -0.09
C VAL A 190 -0.74 -8.76 -0.94
N LEU A 191 -0.59 -8.52 -2.24
CA LEU A 191 -1.69 -8.53 -3.20
C LEU A 191 -1.75 -9.88 -3.91
N ASN A 192 -2.94 -10.48 -3.91
CA ASN A 192 -3.21 -11.68 -4.70
C ASN A 192 -3.45 -11.33 -6.17
N THR A 193 -2.73 -11.96 -7.09
CA THR A 193 -2.94 -11.81 -8.55
C THR A 193 -3.86 -12.88 -9.13
N ALA A 194 -4.39 -13.81 -8.34
CA ALA A 194 -5.28 -14.86 -8.84
C ALA A 194 -6.56 -14.30 -9.50
N GLN A 195 -6.91 -13.03 -9.25
CA GLN A 195 -8.06 -12.34 -9.87
C GLN A 195 -7.72 -11.62 -11.20
N MET A 196 -6.50 -11.73 -11.74
CA MET A 196 -6.17 -11.12 -13.03
C MET A 196 -6.61 -11.93 -14.27
N ARG A 197 -7.40 -13.00 -14.12
CA ARG A 197 -7.88 -13.77 -15.28
C ARG A 197 -8.86 -13.01 -16.17
N ASP A 198 -9.52 -11.97 -15.64
CA ASP A 198 -10.57 -11.22 -16.35
C ASP A 198 -10.13 -9.81 -16.80
N ALA A 199 -8.86 -9.44 -16.58
CA ALA A 199 -8.32 -8.16 -17.05
C ALA A 199 -8.37 -8.01 -18.59
N ILE A 200 -8.51 -9.12 -19.33
CA ILE A 200 -8.65 -9.13 -20.78
C ILE A 200 -9.92 -8.43 -21.26
N HIS A 201 -11.03 -8.54 -20.53
CA HIS A 201 -12.25 -7.83 -20.85
C HIS A 201 -12.17 -6.34 -20.47
N MET A 202 -11.29 -5.99 -19.52
CA MET A 202 -11.03 -4.60 -19.14
C MET A 202 -10.07 -3.86 -20.08
N GLN A 203 -9.22 -4.56 -20.85
CA GLN A 203 -8.31 -3.91 -21.81
C GLN A 203 -9.04 -3.11 -22.90
N ARG A 204 -10.23 -3.56 -23.32
CA ARG A 204 -11.05 -2.82 -24.29
C ARG A 204 -11.57 -1.48 -23.75
N PHE A 205 -11.61 -1.34 -22.43
CA PHE A 205 -12.00 -0.11 -21.73
C PHE A 205 -10.78 0.67 -21.22
N ARG A 206 -9.55 0.21 -21.53
CA ARG A 206 -8.33 0.90 -21.15
C ARG A 206 -8.15 2.13 -22.04
N ILE A 207 -8.18 3.30 -21.42
CA ILE A 207 -7.78 4.55 -22.08
C ILE A 207 -6.23 4.54 -22.14
N PRO A 208 -5.61 4.61 -23.33
CA PRO A 208 -4.16 4.70 -23.43
C PRO A 208 -3.70 5.95 -22.68
N SER A 209 -2.76 5.76 -21.76
CA SER A 209 -2.13 6.87 -21.05
C SER A 209 -1.20 7.56 -22.04
N GLU A 210 -1.38 8.86 -22.25
CA GLU A 210 -0.42 9.64 -23.01
C GLU A 210 0.93 9.60 -22.31
N GLU A 211 2.00 9.46 -23.10
CA GLU A 211 3.36 9.57 -22.59
C GLU A 211 3.58 11.00 -22.11
N LEU A 212 3.73 11.12 -20.80
CA LEU A 212 4.02 12.39 -20.16
C LEU A 212 5.51 12.67 -20.32
N ASP A 213 5.85 13.84 -20.89
CA ASP A 213 7.23 14.31 -21.01
C ASP A 213 7.81 14.54 -19.61
N ALA A 214 8.66 13.60 -19.19
CA ALA A 214 9.27 13.60 -17.87
C ALA A 214 10.14 14.84 -17.63
N GLU A 215 10.88 15.31 -18.65
CA GLU A 215 11.75 16.48 -18.52
C GLU A 215 10.92 17.75 -18.34
N HIS A 216 9.85 17.88 -19.11
CA HIS A 216 8.93 19.00 -18.97
C HIS A 216 8.26 19.03 -17.58
N ILE A 217 7.82 17.89 -17.07
CA ILE A 217 7.20 17.79 -15.74
C ILE A 217 8.19 18.16 -14.63
N ILE A 218 9.43 17.67 -14.71
CA ILE A 218 10.46 17.96 -13.72
C ILE A 218 10.76 19.46 -13.71
N MET A 219 10.93 20.07 -14.89
CA MET A 219 11.18 21.50 -15.04
C MET A 219 10.03 22.36 -14.48
N VAL A 220 8.79 22.05 -14.85
CA VAL A 220 7.61 22.82 -14.39
C VAL A 220 7.44 22.68 -12.87
N SER A 221 7.64 21.48 -12.33
CA SER A 221 7.52 21.23 -10.89
C SER A 221 8.61 21.96 -10.10
N ALA A 222 9.85 21.97 -10.58
CA ALA A 222 10.95 22.69 -9.94
C ALA A 222 10.71 24.21 -9.98
N ALA A 223 10.28 24.76 -11.12
CA ALA A 223 9.96 26.18 -11.25
C ALA A 223 8.82 26.60 -10.30
N GLN A 224 7.79 25.76 -10.19
CA GLN A 224 6.66 26.02 -9.29
C GLN A 224 7.07 25.98 -7.82
N GLU A 225 7.92 25.02 -7.41
CA GLU A 225 8.44 24.96 -6.04
C GLU A 225 9.29 26.20 -5.71
N VAL A 226 10.16 26.65 -6.63
CA VAL A 226 10.95 27.87 -6.43
C VAL A 226 10.07 29.10 -6.22
N GLN A 227 8.99 29.25 -7.00
CA GLN A 227 8.05 30.35 -6.83
C GLN A 227 7.32 30.30 -5.48
N ILE A 228 6.92 29.10 -5.03
CA ILE A 228 6.30 28.91 -3.72
C ILE A 228 7.26 29.31 -2.60
N GLN A 229 8.54 28.93 -2.70
CA GLN A 229 9.56 29.29 -1.71
C GLN A 229 9.82 30.80 -1.69
N GLN A 230 9.93 31.44 -2.86
CA GLN A 230 10.10 32.90 -2.94
C GLN A 230 8.90 33.66 -2.36
N ALA A 231 7.68 33.18 -2.57
CA ALA A 231 6.47 33.76 -1.98
C ALA A 231 6.45 33.63 -0.45
N LYS A 232 6.90 32.49 0.10
CA LYS A 232 7.04 32.30 1.56
C LYS A 232 8.04 33.29 2.16
N VAL A 233 9.22 33.44 1.55
CA VAL A 233 10.25 34.40 2.02
C VAL A 233 9.73 35.84 1.99
N ARG A 234 9.03 36.21 0.92
CA ARG A 234 8.44 37.55 0.77
C ARG A 234 7.35 37.81 1.82
N ASN A 235 6.52 36.82 2.14
CA ASN A 235 5.50 36.93 3.17
C ASN A 235 6.10 37.03 4.58
N THR A 236 7.17 36.28 4.88
CA THR A 236 7.90 36.40 6.16
C THR A 236 8.62 37.74 6.32
N ALA A 237 9.20 38.29 5.25
CA ALA A 237 9.81 39.62 5.26
C ALA A 237 8.77 40.73 5.50
N SER A 238 7.59 40.59 4.90
CA SER A 238 6.46 41.53 5.06
C SER A 238 5.89 41.51 6.49
N ALA A 239 5.89 40.35 7.14
CA ALA A 239 5.48 40.21 8.54
C ALA A 239 6.51 40.82 9.52
N ALA A 240 7.81 40.68 9.25
CA ALA A 240 8.87 41.27 10.06
C ALA A 240 8.88 42.81 10.01
N LEU A 241 8.59 43.41 8.85
CA LEU A 241 8.47 44.87 8.70
C LEU A 241 7.30 45.46 9.49
N LYS A 242 6.17 44.73 9.64
CA LYS A 242 5.04 45.17 10.46
C LYS A 242 5.30 45.10 11.96
N ALA A 243 6.19 44.21 12.42
CA ALA A 243 6.57 44.09 13.83
C ALA A 243 7.56 45.18 14.30
N GLY A 244 8.25 45.85 13.37
CA GLY A 244 9.26 46.88 13.69
C GLY A 244 8.73 48.29 13.97
N ASN A 245 7.46 48.58 13.67
CA ASN A 245 6.95 49.97 13.70
C ASN A 245 6.29 50.39 15.02
N GLY A 246 6.48 49.63 16.10
CA GLY A 246 5.89 49.89 17.41
C GLY A 246 6.94 50.13 18.50
N ARG A 247 7.71 51.23 18.44
CA ARG A 247 8.50 51.69 19.60
C ARG A 247 8.95 53.17 19.49
N GLY A 248 8.39 54.03 20.35
CA GLY A 248 8.91 55.35 20.68
C GLY A 248 7.85 56.23 21.39
N LYS A 249 7.74 56.27 22.73
CA LYS A 249 8.56 57.04 23.74
C LYS A 249 7.74 58.28 24.24
N PRO A 250 8.08 59.01 25.33
CA PRO A 250 8.63 58.63 26.65
C PRO A 250 8.13 59.53 27.85
N VAL A 251 8.70 59.29 29.04
CA VAL A 251 9.00 60.20 30.20
C VAL A 251 7.86 60.81 31.03
N GLY A 252 7.92 60.59 32.35
CA GLY A 252 7.31 61.44 33.37
C GLY A 252 8.37 62.29 34.10
N VAL A 253 7.99 63.49 34.56
CA VAL A 253 8.63 64.25 35.64
C VAL A 253 7.59 65.10 36.37
N GLY A 254 7.54 64.98 37.71
CA GLY A 254 7.30 66.12 38.61
C GLY A 254 6.07 66.05 39.52
N GLN A 255 6.23 65.54 40.74
CA GLN A 255 6.11 66.39 41.94
C GLN A 255 6.64 65.70 43.20
N ALA A 256 7.43 66.47 43.96
CA ALA A 256 8.02 66.10 45.23
C ALA A 256 7.01 66.21 46.39
N ARG A 257 7.11 65.34 47.40
CA ARG A 257 7.43 65.77 48.79
C ARG A 257 7.44 64.62 49.82
N ARG A 258 8.52 64.66 50.61
CA ARG A 258 8.62 64.45 52.06
C ARG A 258 8.84 63.02 52.61
N LEU A 259 10.10 62.80 52.99
CA LEU A 259 10.57 61.94 54.07
C LEU A 259 9.72 62.03 55.34
N VAL A 260 9.41 60.89 55.96
CA VAL A 260 9.62 60.63 57.40
C VAL A 260 9.89 59.11 57.57
N ALA A 261 10.96 58.78 58.28
CA ALA A 261 11.34 57.45 58.71
C ALA A 261 10.39 56.90 59.80
N ILE A 262 10.43 55.59 60.08
CA ILE A 262 10.54 55.00 61.44
C ILE A 262 10.21 53.49 61.39
N GLN A 263 11.24 52.71 61.72
CA GLN A 263 11.33 51.49 62.56
C GLN A 263 10.39 50.27 62.37
N ASN A 264 11.06 49.12 62.16
CA ASN A 264 11.03 47.86 62.91
C ASN A 264 9.78 47.46 63.72
N GLY A 265 9.42 46.18 63.58
CA GLY A 265 9.10 45.34 64.73
C GLY A 265 8.04 44.26 64.47
N GLY A 266 8.41 42.99 64.71
CA GLY A 266 7.46 41.90 64.98
C GLY A 266 7.53 40.75 63.98
#